data_AF-A0A920JNS7-F1
#
_entry.id   AF-A0A920JNS7-F1
#
_cell.length_a   1.000
_cell.length_b   1.000
_cell.length_c   1.000
_cell.angle_alpha   90.00
_cell.angle_beta   90.00
_cell.angle_gamma   90.00
#
_symmetry.space_group_name_H-M   'P 1'
#
loop_
_entity.id
_entity.type
_entity.pdbx_description
1 polymer ?
#
loop_
_entity_poly.entity_id
_entity_poly.type
_entity_poly.pdbx_seq_one_letter_code
_entity_poly.pdbx_strand_id
1 'polypeptide(L)' 'MGDFDIDLLQEFFQGFFNHAKATFHIDNIRGGNSHHIAETIFKAFAKALRSSVMLM' A
#
# COMPACT_ATOMS: atom_id res chain seq x y z
N MET A 1 2.53 -9.43 -16.09
CA MET A 1 3.48 -8.33 -15.87
C MET A 1 3.87 -8.32 -14.39
N GLY A 2 5.15 -8.57 -14.09
CA GLY A 2 5.78 -8.36 -12.77
C GLY A 2 5.82 -9.57 -11.84
N ASP A 3 7.02 -9.90 -11.35
CA ASP A 3 7.41 -10.99 -10.43
C ASP A 3 6.97 -10.77 -8.96
N PHE A 4 6.00 -9.88 -8.75
CA PHE A 4 5.48 -9.57 -7.42
C PHE A 4 4.25 -10.45 -7.18
N ASP A 5 4.40 -11.39 -6.25
CA ASP A 5 3.30 -12.20 -5.77
C ASP A 5 2.30 -11.30 -5.01
N ILE A 6 1.09 -11.17 -5.57
CA ILE A 6 0.04 -10.31 -5.01
C ILE A 6 -0.40 -10.84 -3.63
N ASP A 7 -0.19 -12.13 -3.37
CA ASP A 7 -0.51 -12.72 -2.07
C ASP A 7 0.42 -12.19 -0.96
N LEU A 8 1.58 -11.61 -1.31
CA LEU A 8 2.52 -10.99 -0.35
C LEU A 8 2.25 -9.50 -0.08
N LEU A 9 1.18 -8.95 -0.64
CA LEU A 9 0.89 -7.51 -0.52
C LEU A 9 0.69 -7.08 0.94
N GLN A 10 0.04 -7.91 1.74
CA GLN A 10 -0.22 -7.62 3.15
C GLN A 10 1.08 -7.65 3.96
N GLU A 11 1.92 -8.66 3.75
CA GLU A 11 3.22 -8.86 4.41
C GLU A 11 4.17 -7.71 4.09
N PHE A 12 4.17 -7.25 2.84
CA PHE A 12 4.93 -6.07 2.43
C PHE A 12 4.55 -4.84 3.27
N PHE A 13 3.26 -4.51 3.36
CA PHE A 13 2.79 -3.34 4.09
C PHE A 13 2.96 -3.49 5.61
N GLN A 14 2.70 -4.67 6.16
CA GLN A 14 2.94 -4.96 7.57
C GLN A 14 4.41 -4.76 7.94
N GLY A 15 5.32 -5.28 7.10
CA GLY A 15 6.76 -5.08 7.24
C GLY A 15 7.13 -3.61 7.18
N PHE A 16 6.63 -2.88 6.18
CA PHE A 16 6.89 -1.45 6.04
C PHE A 16 6.41 -0.65 7.27
N PHE A 17 5.15 -0.79 7.69
CA PHE A 17 4.58 0.01 8.78
C PHE A 17 5.30 -0.24 10.12
N ASN A 18 5.62 -1.51 10.42
CA ASN A 18 6.33 -1.87 11.65
C ASN A 18 7.73 -1.21 11.72
N HIS A 19 8.49 -1.22 10.62
CA HIS A 19 9.85 -0.69 10.59
C HIS A 19 9.88 0.84 10.43
N ALA A 20 8.90 1.41 9.72
CA ALA A 20 8.75 2.86 9.59
C ALA A 20 8.25 3.53 10.88
N LYS A 21 7.77 2.75 11.87
CA LYS A 21 7.10 3.24 13.08
C LYS A 21 5.94 4.18 12.75
N ALA A 22 5.17 3.82 11.72
CA ALA A 22 4.06 4.60 11.21
C ALA A 22 2.77 3.79 11.29
N THR A 23 1.65 4.47 11.56
CA THR A 23 0.33 3.85 11.57
C THR A 23 -0.37 4.14 10.25
N PHE A 24 -0.74 3.08 9.52
CA PHE A 24 -1.48 3.18 8.26
C PHE A 24 -2.68 2.25 8.28
N HIS A 25 -3.77 2.71 7.68
CA HIS A 25 -4.97 1.92 7.43
C HIS A 25 -5.19 1.87 5.92
N ILE A 26 -5.43 0.68 5.38
CA ILE A 26 -5.68 0.45 3.96
C ILE A 26 -6.99 -0.34 3.84
N ASP A 27 -7.97 0.25 3.15
CA ASP A 27 -9.25 -0.39 2.85
C ASP A 27 -9.46 -0.45 1.34
N ASN A 28 -9.53 -1.66 0.78
CA ASN A 28 -9.94 -1.87 -0.60
C ASN A 28 -11.47 -1.87 -0.70
N ILE A 29 -12.07 -0.72 -0.99
CA ILE A 29 -13.54 -0.54 -1.00
C ILE A 29 -14.22 -1.46 -2.04
N ARG A 30 -13.58 -1.69 -3.19
CA ARG A 30 -14.09 -2.55 -4.27
C ARG A 30 -12.97 -2.98 -5.20
N GLY A 31 -13.09 -4.17 -5.78
CA GLY A 31 -12.23 -4.62 -6.89
C GLY A 31 -12.55 -6.04 -7.34
N GLY A 32 -12.31 -6.33 -8.61
CA GLY A 32 -12.51 -7.68 -9.20
C GLY A 32 -11.27 -8.23 -9.90
N ASN A 33 -10.15 -7.49 -9.88
CA ASN A 33 -8.88 -7.89 -10.46
C ASN A 33 -7.77 -7.59 -9.46
N SER A 34 -7.08 -8.63 -9.01
CA SER A 34 -6.07 -8.55 -7.94
C SER A 34 -4.91 -7.61 -8.31
N HIS A 35 -4.53 -7.57 -9.59
CA HIS A 35 -3.47 -6.68 -10.07
C HIS A 35 -3.88 -5.20 -9.94
N HIS A 36 -5.09 -4.85 -10.40
CA HIS A 36 -5.61 -3.48 -10.25
C HIS A 36 -5.83 -3.09 -8.78
N ILE A 37 -6.22 -4.04 -7.92
CA ILE A 37 -6.34 -3.80 -6.48
C ILE A 37 -4.98 -3.45 -5.89
N ALA A 38 -3.95 -4.27 -6.13
CA ALA A 38 -2.59 -4.01 -5.65
C ALA A 38 -2.07 -2.65 -6.14
N GLU A 39 -2.23 -2.35 -7.44
CA GLU A 39 -1.83 -1.07 -8.01
C GLU A 39 -2.56 0.11 -7.36
N THR A 40 -3.86 -0.02 -7.13
CA THR A 40 -4.67 1.03 -6.47
C THR A 40 -4.22 1.27 -5.04
N ILE A 41 -3.94 0.20 -4.29
CA ILE A 41 -3.41 0.27 -2.92
C ILE A 41 -2.06 0.99 -2.92
N PHE A 42 -1.10 0.59 -3.76
CA PHE A 42 0.21 1.26 -3.83
C PHE A 42 0.10 2.74 -4.20
N LYS A 43 -0.77 3.10 -5.16
CA LYS A 43 -1.00 4.50 -5.54
C LYS A 43 -1.62 5.31 -4.41
N ALA A 44 -2.59 4.76 -3.69
CA ALA A 44 -3.24 5.42 -2.56
C ALA A 44 -2.24 5.62 -1.41
N PHE A 45 -1.48 4.58 -1.08
CA PHE A 45 -0.40 4.63 -0.09
C PHE A 45 0.63 5.70 -0.43
N ALA A 46 1.15 5.74 -1.66
CA ALA A 46 2.16 6.73 -2.07
C ALA A 46 1.65 8.17 -1.93
N LYS A 47 0.38 8.43 -2.26
CA LYS A 47 -0.26 9.74 -2.06
C LYS A 47 -0.36 10.10 -0.57
N ALA A 48 -0.86 9.19 0.25
CA ALA A 48 -0.99 9.41 1.69
C ALA A 48 0.38 9.67 2.35
N LEU A 49 1.38 8.82 2.04
CA LEU A 49 2.73 8.95 2.56
C LEU A 49 3.34 10.31 2.19
N ARG A 50 3.23 10.73 0.93
CA ARG A 50 3.72 12.05 0.48
C ARG A 50 3.09 13.17 1.31
N SER A 51 1.78 13.13 1.53
CA SER A 51 1.09 14.12 2.35
C SER A 51 1.55 14.10 3.81
N SER A 52 1.86 12.92 4.37
CA SER A 52 2.33 12.78 5.75
C SER A 52 3.76 13.26 6.00
N VAL A 53 4.66 13.14 5.01
CA VAL A 53 6.09 13.51 5.18
C VAL A 53 6.44 14.90 4.67
N MET A 54 5.49 15.59 4.02
CA MET A 54 5.73 16.94 3.54
C MET A 54 5.72 17.92 4.72
N LEU A 55 6.87 18.57 4.97
CA LEU A 55 6.93 19.73 5.85
C LEU A 55 6.33 20.93 5.09
N MET A 56 5.45 21.66 5.78
CA MET A 56 4.79 22.87 5.26
C MET A 56 5.78 24.01 5.05
#